data_AF-A0A0E3RLS6-F1
#
_entry.id   AF-A0A0E3RLS6-F1
#
_cell.length_a   1.000
_cell.length_b   1.000
_cell.length_c   1.000
_cell.angle_alpha   90.00
_cell.angle_beta   90.00
_cell.angle_gamma   90.00
#
_symmetry.space_group_name_H-M   'P 1'
#
loop_
_entity.id
_entity.type
_entity.pdbx_description
1 polymer ?
#
loop_
_entity_poly.entity_id
_entity_poly.type
_entity_poly.pdbx_seq_one_letter_code
_entity_poly.pdbx_strand_id
1 'polypeptide(L)'
;MVLNKVGIPQGKPTPQVAEELAKSKRFPVMGNIEEKKCLNAKACPLAISHESNRDCLIMNVREPEITSVTDLTDKELTLRWKSIDWKRVKEAVNNLQSRIASAAKNGNWKTVNKLSRLLTRSFYAKLLSVRKVTTNKGSRTPGIDGVIWSSSADKMRAALQLTNKGYRAKPLTRKYIRKKSGKLRPLSIPTMFDRAMQTLHSLVLGAIESAAGDKTSFGFKPYRSTKDAYAYLHLCLSKKVSPEWIVEGDIKACFDEISHNWILDNIPLDKRILKEFLKAGYIEN
;
A
#
# COMPACT_ATOMS: atom_id res chain seq x y z
N MET A 1 13.42 -7.30 21.14
CA MET A 1 13.31 -5.82 21.22
C MET A 1 14.49 -5.30 22.02
N VAL A 2 15.23 -4.33 21.50
CA VAL A 2 16.31 -3.65 22.26
C VAL A 2 15.77 -2.29 22.65
N LEU A 3 15.84 -1.93 23.94
CA LEU A 3 15.34 -0.67 24.47
C LEU A 3 16.49 0.14 25.05
N ASN A 4 16.67 1.36 24.56
CA ASN A 4 17.65 2.30 25.08
C ASN A 4 16.94 3.53 25.66
N LYS A 5 17.38 3.98 26.83
CA LYS A 5 16.92 5.22 27.46
C LYS A 5 17.83 6.35 27.00
N VAL A 6 17.28 7.34 26.29
CA VAL A 6 18.02 8.52 25.82
C VAL A 6 17.50 9.74 26.58
N GLY A 7 18.39 10.43 27.29
CA GLY A 7 18.07 11.67 27.99
C GLY A 7 17.98 12.83 27.01
N ILE A 8 16.97 13.68 27.16
CA ILE A 8 16.85 14.91 26.37
C ILE A 8 17.69 15.99 27.07
N PRO A 9 18.66 16.63 26.38
CA PRO A 9 19.44 17.71 26.98
C PRO A 9 18.50 18.85 27.39
N GLN A 10 18.62 19.31 28.64
CA GLN A 10 17.80 20.38 29.20
C GLN A 10 18.16 21.72 28.53
N GLY A 11 17.29 22.19 27.64
CA GLY A 11 17.43 23.42 26.85
C GLY A 11 16.51 23.36 25.63
N LYS A 12 15.99 24.52 25.16
CA LYS A 12 15.14 24.56 23.95
C LYS A 12 15.86 23.83 22.81
N PRO A 13 15.24 22.85 22.14
CA PRO A 13 15.93 22.12 21.07
C PRO A 13 16.29 23.10 19.96
N THR A 14 17.58 23.44 19.85
CA THR A 14 18.09 24.11 18.66
C THR A 14 17.99 23.13 17.49
N PRO A 15 17.79 23.63 16.25
CA PRO A 15 17.62 22.79 15.06
C PRO A 15 18.71 21.72 14.86
N GLN A 16 19.88 21.92 15.48
CA GLN A 16 21.07 21.08 15.37
C GLN A 16 20.95 19.71 16.06
N VAL A 17 20.33 19.60 17.24
CA VAL A 17 20.25 18.32 17.99
C VAL A 17 19.32 17.32 17.28
N ALA A 18 18.27 17.82 16.64
CA ALA A 18 17.31 17.00 15.92
C ALA A 18 17.82 16.63 14.51
N GLU A 19 18.70 17.45 13.92
CA GLU A 19 19.41 17.15 12.68
C GLU A 19 20.48 16.05 12.89
N GLU A 20 21.10 15.99 14.07
CA GLU A 20 22.07 14.96 14.44
C GLU A 20 21.43 13.56 14.55
N LEU A 21 20.21 13.48 15.11
CA LEU A 21 19.39 12.26 15.13
C LEU A 21 18.95 11.83 13.72
N ALA A 22 18.64 12.77 12.83
CA ALA A 22 18.26 12.51 11.44
C ALA A 22 19.45 12.09 10.54
N LYS A 23 20.67 12.54 10.86
CA LYS A 23 21.90 12.18 10.12
C LYS A 23 22.34 10.74 10.33
N SER A 24 21.95 10.10 11.43
CA SER A 24 22.37 8.72 11.79
C SER A 24 21.83 7.62 10.86
N LYS A 25 20.79 7.88 10.05
CA LYS A 25 20.22 6.89 9.11
C LYS A 25 19.88 7.54 7.76
N ARG A 26 20.90 7.79 6.92
CA ARG A 26 20.72 8.13 5.50
C ARG A 26 19.99 7.00 4.75
N PHE A 27 18.68 7.14 4.57
CA PHE A 27 17.92 6.45 3.52
C PHE A 27 17.79 7.37 2.29
N PRO A 28 17.84 6.82 1.06
CA PRO A 28 17.95 7.63 -0.15
C PRO A 28 16.68 8.47 -0.37
N VAL A 29 16.91 9.77 -0.57
CA VAL A 29 15.93 10.73 -1.08
C VAL A 29 15.47 10.25 -2.45
N MET A 30 14.19 9.96 -2.60
CA MET A 30 13.56 9.78 -3.91
C MET A 30 13.06 11.14 -4.38
N GLY A 31 13.57 11.54 -5.55
CA GLY A 31 13.51 12.90 -6.07
C GLY A 31 12.11 13.44 -6.37
N ASN A 32 12.06 14.77 -6.21
CA ASN A 32 11.25 15.80 -6.87
C ASN A 32 9.91 15.34 -7.45
N ILE A 33 8.84 15.66 -6.71
CA ILE A 33 7.55 16.00 -7.31
C ILE A 33 7.30 17.46 -6.93
N GLU A 34 7.07 18.26 -7.95
CA GLU A 34 6.99 19.71 -7.97
C GLU A 34 6.13 20.29 -6.84
N GLU A 35 6.66 21.39 -6.29
CA GLU A 35 6.01 22.26 -5.33
C GLU A 35 4.66 22.77 -5.86
N LYS A 36 3.58 22.44 -5.16
CA LYS A 36 2.41 23.32 -5.11
C LYS A 36 2.15 23.67 -3.66
N LYS A 37 2.30 24.97 -3.39
CA LYS A 37 2.07 25.67 -2.12
C LYS A 37 0.77 25.18 -1.46
N CYS A 38 0.89 24.65 -0.25
CA CYS A 38 -0.20 24.64 0.73
C CYS A 38 0.33 25.31 2.01
N LEU A 39 0.46 26.64 1.95
CA LEU A 39 0.46 27.48 3.14
C LEU A 39 -0.99 27.56 3.63
N ASN A 40 -1.16 27.48 4.95
CA ASN A 40 -2.41 27.58 5.73
C ASN A 40 -3.30 26.31 5.79
N ALA A 41 -2.98 25.42 6.73
CA ALA A 41 -3.99 24.58 7.38
C ALA A 41 -4.14 25.04 8.83
N LYS A 42 -4.96 26.08 9.04
CA LYS A 42 -5.68 26.24 10.31
C LYS A 42 -6.57 25.00 10.49
N ALA A 43 -6.75 24.60 11.74
CA ALA A 43 -7.56 23.48 12.20
C ALA A 43 -8.76 23.15 11.28
N CYS A 44 -8.94 21.88 10.97
CA CYS A 44 -10.16 21.39 10.35
C CYS A 44 -11.01 20.67 11.43
N PRO A 45 -11.93 21.37 12.11
CA PRO A 45 -12.98 20.74 12.88
C PRO A 45 -14.14 20.44 11.91
N LEU A 46 -14.40 19.17 11.64
CA LEU A 46 -15.70 18.78 11.09
C LEU A 46 -16.44 18.02 12.17
N ALA A 47 -17.28 18.80 12.84
CA ALA A 47 -18.34 18.37 13.71
C ALA A 47 -19.26 17.38 12.98
N ILE A 48 -19.71 16.40 13.75
CA ILE A 48 -20.79 15.49 13.39
C ILE A 48 -22.08 16.32 13.54
N SER A 49 -22.73 16.64 12.42
CA SER A 49 -24.15 16.97 12.43
C SER A 49 -24.92 15.81 11.81
N HIS A 50 -25.92 15.39 12.57
CA HIS A 50 -26.83 14.30 12.31
C HIS A 50 -27.96 14.85 11.45
N GLU A 51 -28.11 14.43 10.20
CA GLU A 51 -29.38 14.64 9.49
C GLU A 51 -29.60 13.61 8.36
N SER A 52 -30.57 12.74 8.63
CA SER A 52 -31.54 12.10 7.74
C SER A 52 -31.15 11.84 6.27
N ASN A 53 -31.11 10.53 5.97
CA ASN A 53 -31.88 9.92 4.88
C ASN A 53 -31.95 10.73 3.57
N ARG A 54 -30.90 10.61 2.74
CA ARG A 54 -31.04 10.73 1.28
C ARG A 54 -30.31 9.57 0.62
N ASP A 55 -31.13 8.68 0.11
CA ASP A 55 -30.91 7.84 -1.06
C ASP A 55 -29.56 7.12 -1.16
N CYS A 56 -29.64 5.84 -0.79
CA CYS A 56 -28.81 4.79 -1.34
C CYS A 56 -28.91 4.75 -2.88
N LEU A 57 -28.32 5.73 -3.57
CA LEU A 57 -27.92 5.55 -4.96
C LEU A 57 -26.71 4.62 -4.93
N ILE A 58 -27.02 3.33 -4.95
CA ILE A 58 -26.15 2.36 -5.58
C ILE A 58 -25.89 2.93 -6.98
N MET A 59 -24.74 3.59 -7.16
CA MET A 59 -24.20 3.79 -8.49
C MET A 59 -23.92 2.39 -9.01
N ASN A 60 -24.95 1.80 -9.63
CA ASN A 60 -24.87 0.67 -10.53
C ASN A 60 -24.08 1.16 -11.74
N VAL A 61 -22.77 1.32 -11.57
CA VAL A 61 -21.86 1.28 -12.70
C VAL A 61 -21.95 -0.16 -13.17
N ARG A 62 -22.79 -0.40 -14.17
CA ARG A 62 -22.90 -1.66 -14.88
C ARG A 62 -21.48 -1.98 -15.39
N GLU A 63 -20.78 -2.84 -14.66
CA GLU A 63 -19.43 -3.24 -15.04
C GLU A 63 -19.53 -3.94 -16.39
N PRO A 64 -18.66 -3.64 -17.37
CA PRO A 64 -18.70 -4.34 -18.64
C PRO A 64 -18.47 -5.84 -18.38
N GLU A 65 -19.38 -6.68 -18.86
CA GLU A 65 -19.23 -8.13 -18.79
C GLU A 65 -17.93 -8.51 -19.50
N ILE A 66 -17.04 -9.21 -18.77
CA ILE A 66 -15.73 -9.62 -19.28
C ILE A 66 -15.99 -10.74 -20.29
N THR A 67 -16.05 -10.39 -21.57
CA THR A 67 -15.96 -11.34 -22.69
C THR A 67 -14.61 -12.07 -22.61
N SER A 68 -14.59 -13.37 -22.91
CA SER A 68 -13.40 -14.22 -22.88
C SER A 68 -12.18 -13.53 -23.49
N VAL A 69 -11.09 -13.46 -22.72
CA VAL A 69 -9.84 -12.74 -23.10
C VAL A 69 -9.21 -13.31 -24.38
N THR A 70 -9.60 -14.52 -24.76
CA THR A 70 -9.10 -15.27 -25.91
C THR A 70 -9.49 -14.70 -27.26
N ASP A 71 -10.50 -13.83 -27.32
CA ASP A 71 -11.13 -13.45 -28.59
C ASP A 71 -10.72 -12.05 -29.07
N LEU A 72 -9.93 -11.31 -28.28
CA LEU A 72 -9.53 -9.93 -28.57
C LEU A 72 -8.13 -9.86 -29.20
N THR A 73 -8.03 -9.13 -30.31
CA THR A 73 -6.76 -8.86 -30.98
C THR A 73 -5.89 -7.87 -30.18
N ASP A 74 -4.56 -7.94 -30.35
CA ASP A 74 -3.62 -7.01 -29.70
C ASP A 74 -3.90 -5.54 -30.02
N LYS A 75 -4.41 -5.26 -31.23
CA LYS A 75 -4.80 -3.92 -31.65
C LYS A 75 -5.98 -3.40 -30.82
N GLU A 76 -7.02 -4.22 -30.62
CA GLU A 76 -8.18 -3.87 -29.80
C GLU A 76 -7.80 -3.69 -28.34
N LEU A 77 -6.99 -4.60 -27.78
CA LEU A 77 -6.51 -4.50 -26.40
C LEU A 77 -5.70 -3.22 -26.17
N THR A 78 -4.85 -2.87 -27.15
CA THR A 78 -4.07 -1.63 -27.12
C THR A 78 -4.98 -0.40 -27.15
N LEU A 79 -5.98 -0.39 -28.02
CA LEU A 79 -6.94 0.71 -28.12
C LEU A 79 -7.71 0.87 -26.81
N ARG A 80 -8.24 -0.23 -26.26
CA ARG A 80 -8.96 -0.24 -24.99
C ARG A 80 -8.11 0.27 -23.83
N TRP A 81 -6.81 -0.07 -23.77
CA TRP A 81 -5.93 0.44 -22.70
C TRP A 81 -5.65 1.93 -22.82
N LYS A 82 -5.46 2.42 -24.05
CA LYS A 82 -5.19 3.84 -24.32
C LYS A 82 -6.42 4.71 -24.08
N SER A 83 -7.62 4.19 -24.29
CA SER A 83 -8.89 4.92 -24.09
C SER A 83 -9.39 4.94 -22.64
N ILE A 84 -8.68 4.33 -21.69
CA ILE A 84 -9.09 4.32 -20.28
C ILE A 84 -9.06 5.73 -19.69
N ASP A 85 -10.22 6.19 -19.22
CA ASP A 85 -10.29 7.33 -18.32
C ASP A 85 -9.81 6.94 -16.90
N TRP A 86 -8.55 7.26 -16.64
CA TRP A 86 -7.90 6.98 -15.37
C TRP A 86 -8.44 7.79 -14.19
N LYS A 87 -9.08 8.93 -14.43
CA LYS A 87 -9.70 9.71 -13.36
C LYS A 87 -10.91 8.95 -12.83
N ARG A 88 -11.80 8.53 -13.73
CA ARG A 88 -12.95 7.68 -13.41
C ARG A 88 -12.57 6.36 -12.72
N VAL A 89 -11.51 5.69 -13.20
CA VAL A 89 -10.99 4.46 -12.56
C VAL A 89 -10.60 4.71 -11.10
N LYS A 90 -9.87 5.79 -10.83
CA LYS A 90 -9.44 6.15 -9.48
C LYS A 90 -10.63 6.52 -8.60
N GLU A 91 -11.56 7.31 -9.11
CA GLU A 91 -12.78 7.71 -8.37
C GLU A 91 -13.62 6.51 -7.98
N ALA A 92 -13.87 5.57 -8.90
CA ALA A 92 -14.65 4.38 -8.60
C ALA A 92 -13.97 3.49 -7.54
N VAL A 93 -12.65 3.31 -7.61
CA VAL A 93 -11.89 2.57 -6.60
C VAL A 93 -11.91 3.31 -5.26
N ASN A 94 -11.68 4.62 -5.25
CA ASN A 94 -11.71 5.44 -4.05
C ASN A 94 -13.09 5.40 -3.36
N ASN A 95 -14.19 5.42 -4.11
CA ASN A 95 -15.54 5.31 -3.54
C ASN A 95 -15.74 3.98 -2.79
N LEU A 96 -15.26 2.86 -3.35
CA LEU A 96 -15.28 1.57 -2.66
C LEU A 96 -14.35 1.56 -1.45
N GLN A 97 -13.14 2.13 -1.56
CA GLN A 97 -12.20 2.23 -0.45
C GLN A 97 -12.76 3.07 0.70
N SER A 98 -13.40 4.21 0.43
CA SER A 98 -14.05 5.03 1.45
C SER A 98 -15.15 4.27 2.19
N ARG A 99 -15.96 3.47 1.47
CA ARG A 99 -16.98 2.61 2.09
C ARG A 99 -16.37 1.51 2.96
N ILE A 100 -15.27 0.90 2.52
CA ILE A 100 -14.51 -0.08 3.31
C ILE A 100 -13.97 0.59 4.58
N ALA A 101 -13.36 1.77 4.45
CA ALA A 101 -12.81 2.54 5.54
C ALA A 101 -13.89 2.90 6.58
N SER A 102 -15.03 3.43 6.14
CA SER A 102 -16.17 3.71 7.03
C SER A 102 -16.70 2.47 7.74
N ALA A 103 -16.83 1.34 7.02
CA ALA A 103 -17.28 0.08 7.63
C ALA A 103 -16.26 -0.46 8.66
N ALA A 104 -14.97 -0.36 8.37
CA ALA A 104 -13.89 -0.76 9.27
C ALA A 104 -13.84 0.11 10.54
N LYS A 105 -13.99 1.43 10.38
CA LYS A 105 -14.08 2.38 11.51
C LYS A 105 -15.22 2.04 12.47
N ASN A 106 -16.33 1.54 11.95
CA ASN A 106 -17.51 1.15 12.73
C ASN A 106 -17.48 -0.31 13.20
N GLY A 107 -16.38 -1.05 12.98
CA GLY A 107 -16.25 -2.46 13.37
C GLY A 107 -17.16 -3.44 12.60
N ASN A 108 -17.78 -3.02 11.49
CA ASN A 108 -18.68 -3.88 10.72
C ASN A 108 -17.92 -4.77 9.73
N TRP A 109 -17.28 -5.82 10.25
CA TRP A 109 -16.43 -6.72 9.48
C TRP A 109 -17.18 -7.52 8.41
N LYS A 110 -18.48 -7.80 8.60
CA LYS A 110 -19.32 -8.45 7.57
C LYS A 110 -19.40 -7.58 6.31
N THR A 111 -19.62 -6.28 6.48
CA THR A 111 -19.65 -5.30 5.39
C THR A 111 -18.28 -5.10 4.77
N VAL A 112 -17.21 -5.01 5.58
CA VAL A 112 -15.82 -4.96 5.10
C VAL A 112 -15.52 -6.15 4.18
N ASN A 113 -15.87 -7.37 4.59
CA ASN A 113 -15.65 -8.58 3.78
C ASN A 113 -16.45 -8.56 2.46
N LYS A 114 -17.70 -8.11 2.49
CA LYS A 114 -18.54 -7.97 1.29
C LYS A 114 -17.95 -6.95 0.31
N LEU A 115 -17.56 -5.78 0.80
CA LEU A 115 -16.98 -4.70 -0.02
C LEU A 115 -15.58 -5.05 -0.53
N SER A 116 -14.76 -5.73 0.27
CA SER A 116 -13.44 -6.21 -0.14
C SER A 116 -13.54 -7.20 -1.30
N ARG A 117 -14.53 -8.10 -1.23
CA ARG A 117 -14.84 -9.06 -2.30
C ARG A 117 -15.36 -8.35 -3.56
N LEU A 118 -16.13 -7.28 -3.41
CA LEU A 118 -16.58 -6.45 -4.53
C LEU A 118 -15.40 -5.73 -5.19
N LEU A 119 -14.55 -5.06 -4.39
CA LEU A 119 -13.38 -4.33 -4.88
C LEU A 119 -12.41 -5.23 -5.64
N THR A 120 -12.09 -6.41 -5.08
CA THR A 120 -11.16 -7.36 -5.72
C THR A 120 -11.70 -7.97 -7.03
N ARG A 121 -13.01 -7.91 -7.26
CA ARG A 121 -13.61 -8.40 -8.53
C ARG A 121 -13.85 -7.30 -9.54
N SER A 122 -13.88 -6.05 -9.10
CA SER A 122 -14.14 -4.90 -9.95
C SER A 122 -13.09 -4.73 -11.04
N PHE A 123 -13.54 -4.47 -12.26
CA PHE A 123 -12.68 -4.21 -13.41
C PHE A 123 -11.72 -3.04 -13.17
N TYR A 124 -12.22 -1.95 -12.56
CA TYR A 124 -11.41 -0.76 -12.30
C TYR A 124 -10.29 -1.00 -11.28
N ALA A 125 -10.53 -1.81 -10.25
CA ALA A 125 -9.50 -2.17 -9.29
C ALA A 125 -8.39 -3.00 -9.93
N LYS A 126 -8.73 -3.92 -10.84
CA LYS A 126 -7.76 -4.72 -11.61
C LYS A 126 -6.91 -3.84 -12.53
N LEU A 127 -7.54 -2.94 -13.29
CA LEU A 127 -6.85 -1.95 -14.12
C LEU A 127 -5.87 -1.10 -13.31
N LEU A 128 -6.32 -0.57 -12.17
CA LEU A 128 -5.48 0.26 -11.30
C LEU A 128 -4.30 -0.53 -10.74
N SER A 129 -4.51 -1.81 -10.41
CA SER A 129 -3.47 -2.69 -9.89
C SER A 129 -2.40 -2.97 -10.94
N VAL A 130 -2.79 -3.31 -12.17
CA VAL A 130 -1.85 -3.51 -13.28
C VAL A 130 -1.10 -2.22 -13.62
N ARG A 131 -1.79 -1.08 -13.63
CA ARG A 131 -1.14 0.21 -13.86
C ARG A 131 -0.08 0.49 -12.80
N LYS A 132 -0.40 0.32 -11.51
CA LYS A 132 0.56 0.53 -10.42
C LYS A 132 1.81 -0.34 -10.59
N VAL A 133 1.64 -1.63 -10.87
CA VAL A 133 2.77 -2.56 -11.07
C VAL A 133 3.64 -2.15 -12.28
N THR A 134 3.01 -1.74 -13.38
CA THR A 134 3.73 -1.37 -14.61
C THR A 134 4.41 -0.01 -14.55
N THR A 135 3.92 0.93 -13.73
CA THR A 135 4.55 2.24 -13.50
C THR A 135 5.70 2.22 -12.49
N ASN A 136 5.79 1.17 -11.67
CA ASN A 136 6.85 1.05 -10.65
C ASN A 136 8.22 0.82 -11.29
N LYS A 137 9.30 1.28 -10.63
CA LYS A 137 10.69 1.11 -11.10
C LYS A 137 11.07 -0.35 -11.40
N GLY A 138 10.49 -1.31 -10.66
CA GLY A 138 10.73 -2.74 -10.84
C GLY A 138 9.93 -3.40 -11.97
N SER A 139 9.16 -2.66 -12.77
CA SER A 139 8.27 -3.22 -13.80
C SER A 139 9.00 -3.98 -14.91
N ARG A 140 10.27 -3.66 -15.15
CA ARG A 140 11.14 -4.31 -16.15
C ARG A 140 11.87 -5.54 -15.61
N THR A 141 11.75 -5.85 -14.32
CA THR A 141 12.40 -7.03 -13.74
C THR A 141 11.40 -8.18 -13.73
N PRO A 142 11.59 -9.23 -14.54
CA PRO A 142 10.71 -10.39 -14.54
C PRO A 142 10.85 -11.19 -13.24
N GLY A 143 9.83 -11.99 -12.93
CA GLY A 143 9.93 -13.04 -11.93
C GLY A 143 10.46 -14.33 -12.57
N ILE A 144 10.14 -15.47 -11.96
CA ILE A 144 10.61 -16.78 -12.41
C ILE A 144 10.08 -17.19 -13.79
N ASP A 145 8.94 -16.64 -14.21
CA ASP A 145 8.35 -16.93 -15.51
C ASP A 145 8.95 -16.11 -16.67
N GLY A 146 9.88 -15.20 -16.39
CA GLY A 146 10.49 -14.36 -17.45
C GLY A 146 9.54 -13.32 -18.05
N VAL A 147 8.29 -13.23 -17.60
CA VAL A 147 7.25 -12.39 -18.22
C VAL A 147 7.31 -10.95 -17.72
N ILE A 148 7.23 -10.00 -18.66
CA ILE A 148 7.04 -8.56 -18.39
C ILE A 148 5.82 -8.04 -19.16
N TRP A 149 5.18 -6.99 -18.63
CA TRP A 149 4.05 -6.31 -19.31
C TRP A 149 4.51 -4.98 -19.90
N SER A 150 5.21 -5.05 -21.04
CA SER A 150 5.77 -3.88 -21.71
C SER A 150 4.70 -3.15 -22.54
N SER A 151 3.92 -3.89 -23.33
CA SER A 151 2.94 -3.32 -24.25
C SER A 151 1.62 -2.94 -23.56
N SER A 152 0.83 -2.09 -24.21
CA SER A 152 -0.52 -1.76 -23.75
C SER A 152 -1.47 -2.96 -23.85
N ALA A 153 -1.29 -3.81 -24.85
CA ALA A 153 -2.06 -5.04 -25.01
C ALA A 153 -1.82 -6.00 -23.84
N ASP A 154 -0.56 -6.20 -23.44
CA ASP A 154 -0.21 -7.07 -22.30
C ASP A 154 -0.83 -6.57 -21.00
N LYS A 155 -0.82 -5.25 -20.79
CA LYS A 155 -1.41 -4.63 -19.59
C LYS A 155 -2.92 -4.83 -19.55
N MET A 156 -3.61 -4.64 -20.67
CA MET A 156 -5.06 -4.89 -20.74
C MET A 156 -5.37 -6.36 -20.55
N ARG A 157 -4.66 -7.25 -21.25
CA ARG A 157 -4.80 -8.71 -21.12
C ARG A 157 -4.60 -9.15 -19.68
N ALA A 158 -3.55 -8.67 -19.02
CA ALA A 158 -3.29 -8.94 -17.62
C ALA A 158 -4.42 -8.47 -16.70
N ALA A 159 -4.97 -7.27 -16.94
CA ALA A 159 -6.08 -6.75 -16.12
C ALA A 159 -7.36 -7.57 -16.28
N LEU A 160 -7.64 -8.08 -17.48
CA LEU A 160 -8.79 -8.95 -17.75
C LEU A 160 -8.59 -10.34 -17.15
N GLN A 161 -7.37 -10.88 -17.19
CA GLN A 161 -7.02 -12.19 -16.62
C GLN A 161 -6.88 -12.17 -15.09
N LEU A 162 -6.66 -11.00 -14.47
CA LEU A 162 -6.46 -10.89 -13.03
C LEU A 162 -7.71 -11.40 -12.29
N THR A 163 -7.58 -12.52 -11.60
CA THR A 163 -8.70 -13.19 -10.93
C THR A 163 -8.23 -13.94 -9.70
N ASN A 164 -9.08 -13.93 -8.67
CA ASN A 164 -8.86 -14.74 -7.49
C ASN A 164 -9.18 -16.21 -7.77
N LYS A 165 -10.07 -16.52 -8.73
CA LYS A 165 -10.52 -17.90 -9.02
C LYS A 165 -9.34 -18.71 -9.55
N GLY A 166 -9.04 -19.85 -8.93
CA GLY A 166 -7.93 -20.71 -9.35
C GLY A 166 -6.52 -20.13 -9.15
N TYR A 167 -6.40 -18.96 -8.50
CA TYR A 167 -5.09 -18.36 -8.23
C TYR A 167 -4.20 -19.27 -7.37
N ARG A 168 -2.96 -19.44 -7.82
CA ARG A 168 -1.86 -20.07 -7.08
C ARG A 168 -0.62 -19.19 -7.20
N ALA A 169 0.03 -18.90 -6.09
CA ALA A 169 1.22 -18.05 -6.09
C ALA A 169 2.43 -18.83 -6.63
N LYS A 170 3.21 -18.20 -7.51
CA LYS A 170 4.47 -18.78 -7.99
C LYS A 170 5.61 -18.50 -6.99
N PRO A 171 6.64 -19.35 -6.94
CA PRO A 171 7.83 -19.08 -6.14
C PRO A 171 8.54 -17.81 -6.61
N LEU A 172 9.10 -17.07 -5.65
CA LEU A 172 9.78 -15.80 -5.88
C LEU A 172 11.22 -16.04 -6.36
N THR A 173 11.72 -15.18 -7.24
CA THR A 173 13.14 -15.21 -7.64
C THR A 173 13.98 -14.45 -6.63
N ARG A 174 15.05 -15.05 -6.11
CA ARG A 174 16.00 -14.38 -5.21
C ARG A 174 17.06 -13.61 -6.01
N LYS A 175 17.30 -12.34 -5.67
CA LYS A 175 18.43 -11.55 -6.19
C LYS A 175 19.18 -10.89 -5.04
N TYR A 176 20.50 -10.84 -5.11
CA TYR A 176 21.32 -10.23 -4.06
C TYR A 176 21.75 -8.82 -4.43
N ILE A 177 21.50 -7.86 -3.54
CA ILE A 177 21.90 -6.45 -3.69
C ILE A 177 22.93 -6.13 -2.60
N ARG A 178 24.06 -5.54 -3.00
CA ARG A 178 25.09 -5.10 -2.04
C ARG A 178 24.58 -3.94 -1.18
N LYS A 179 24.72 -4.05 0.14
CA LYS A 179 24.59 -2.91 1.06
C LYS A 179 25.84 -2.05 0.98
N LYS A 180 25.73 -0.81 1.45
CA LYS A 180 26.89 0.09 1.66
C LYS A 180 27.93 -0.52 2.62
N SER A 181 27.50 -1.39 3.54
CA SER A 181 28.34 -2.11 4.50
C SER A 181 29.00 -3.38 3.93
N GLY A 182 28.95 -3.62 2.61
CA GLY A 182 29.52 -4.82 1.96
C GLY A 182 28.66 -6.08 2.03
N LYS A 183 27.85 -6.27 3.09
CA LYS A 183 26.92 -7.41 3.21
C LYS A 183 25.87 -7.42 2.11
N LEU A 184 25.46 -8.61 1.65
CA LEU A 184 24.38 -8.76 0.68
C LEU A 184 23.01 -8.68 1.37
N ARG A 185 22.07 -7.96 0.76
CA ARG A 185 20.64 -8.01 1.09
C ARG A 185 19.96 -8.88 0.03
N PRO A 186 19.28 -9.95 0.41
CA PRO A 186 18.43 -10.65 -0.51
C PRO A 186 17.18 -9.83 -0.86
N LEU A 187 16.78 -9.87 -2.12
CA LEU A 187 15.54 -9.31 -2.65
C LEU A 187 14.75 -10.45 -3.29
N SER A 188 13.55 -10.72 -2.77
CA SER A 188 12.62 -11.67 -3.38
C SER A 188 11.75 -10.94 -4.40
N ILE A 189 11.71 -11.43 -5.64
CA ILE A 189 11.06 -10.80 -6.77
C ILE A 189 9.90 -11.70 -7.25
N PRO A 190 8.63 -11.32 -7.03
CA PRO A 190 7.48 -12.06 -7.53
C PRO A 190 7.28 -11.87 -9.03
N THR A 191 6.45 -12.73 -9.64
CA THR A 191 6.00 -12.55 -11.04
C THR A 191 5.13 -11.31 -11.20
N MET A 192 4.97 -10.83 -12.43
CA MET A 192 4.14 -9.65 -12.70
C MET A 192 2.67 -9.87 -12.29
N PHE A 193 2.16 -11.07 -12.50
CA PHE A 193 0.81 -11.46 -12.08
C PHE A 193 0.67 -11.45 -10.55
N ASP A 194 1.64 -12.03 -9.82
CA ASP A 194 1.62 -12.05 -8.35
C ASP A 194 1.72 -10.64 -7.77
N ARG A 195 2.54 -9.76 -8.35
CA ARG A 195 2.60 -8.34 -7.94
C ARG A 195 1.26 -7.63 -8.16
N ALA A 196 0.56 -7.93 -9.25
CA ALA A 196 -0.75 -7.35 -9.50
C ALA A 196 -1.80 -7.87 -8.50
N MET A 197 -1.76 -9.16 -8.16
CA MET A 197 -2.61 -9.74 -7.10
C MET A 197 -2.31 -9.11 -5.74
N GLN A 198 -1.04 -8.97 -5.37
CA GLN A 198 -0.63 -8.30 -4.14
C GLN A 198 -1.08 -6.84 -4.12
N THR A 199 -0.96 -6.13 -5.25
CA THR A 199 -1.41 -4.74 -5.37
C THR A 199 -2.93 -4.63 -5.26
N LEU A 200 -3.67 -5.56 -5.85
CA LEU A 200 -5.13 -5.61 -5.77
C LEU A 200 -5.61 -5.79 -4.33
N HIS A 201 -4.97 -6.71 -3.59
CA HIS A 201 -5.27 -6.93 -2.19
C HIS A 201 -4.74 -5.80 -1.28
N SER A 202 -3.67 -5.10 -1.66
CA SER A 202 -3.19 -3.93 -0.92
C SER A 202 -4.13 -2.73 -1.02
N LEU A 203 -4.93 -2.61 -2.09
CA LEU A 203 -6.00 -1.60 -2.17
C LEU A 203 -7.04 -1.79 -1.07
N VAL A 204 -7.40 -3.04 -0.76
CA VAL A 204 -8.32 -3.37 0.34
C VAL A 204 -7.68 -3.04 1.69
N LEU A 205 -6.48 -3.58 1.94
CA LEU A 205 -5.81 -3.42 3.22
C LEU A 205 -5.49 -1.95 3.50
N GLY A 206 -5.10 -1.18 2.49
CA GLY A 206 -4.87 0.25 2.64
C GLY A 206 -6.12 1.04 3.07
N ALA A 207 -7.31 0.62 2.64
CA ALA A 207 -8.56 1.25 3.08
C ALA A 207 -8.88 0.93 4.54
N ILE A 208 -8.64 -0.30 4.97
CA ILE A 208 -8.84 -0.74 6.36
C ILE A 208 -7.83 -0.05 7.28
N GLU A 209 -6.55 -0.04 6.88
CA GLU A 209 -5.44 0.57 7.63
C GLU A 209 -5.63 2.09 7.79
N SER A 210 -6.10 2.77 6.74
CA SER A 210 -6.40 4.22 6.83
C SER A 210 -7.45 4.55 7.89
N ALA A 211 -8.40 3.64 8.14
CA ALA A 211 -9.49 3.85 9.09
C ALA A 211 -9.18 3.37 10.52
N ALA A 212 -8.58 2.19 10.64
CA ALA A 212 -8.35 1.50 11.92
C ALA A 212 -6.89 1.56 12.40
N GLY A 213 -5.98 2.06 11.56
CA GLY A 213 -4.56 2.14 11.87
C GLY A 213 -4.20 3.27 12.83
N ASP A 214 -3.01 3.16 13.41
CA ASP A 214 -2.52 4.16 14.36
C ASP A 214 -2.28 5.52 13.69
N LYS A 215 -2.77 6.57 14.37
CA LYS A 215 -2.60 7.97 13.98
C LYS A 215 -1.14 8.41 14.08
N THR A 216 -0.34 7.78 14.94
CA THR A 216 1.10 8.10 15.11
C THR A 216 2.04 7.22 14.30
N SER A 217 1.50 6.36 13.43
CA SER A 217 2.30 5.58 12.49
C SER A 217 2.52 6.33 11.16
N PHE A 218 3.77 6.60 10.81
CA PHE A 218 4.13 7.39 9.62
C PHE A 218 4.75 6.57 8.48
N GLY A 219 5.24 5.36 8.76
CA GLY A 219 5.96 4.54 7.79
C GLY A 219 5.04 3.96 6.72
N PHE A 220 5.46 4.05 5.45
CA PHE A 220 4.83 3.38 4.29
C PHE A 220 3.35 3.71 4.05
N LYS A 221 2.83 4.80 4.63
CA LYS A 221 1.45 5.25 4.42
C LYS A 221 1.36 6.28 3.29
N PRO A 222 0.28 6.28 2.49
CA PRO A 222 0.03 7.33 1.54
C PRO A 222 -0.15 8.68 2.27
N TYR A 223 0.36 9.76 1.67
CA TYR A 223 0.27 11.12 2.21
C TYR A 223 0.94 11.32 3.58
N ARG A 224 1.89 10.45 3.96
CA ARG A 224 2.75 10.63 5.13
C ARG A 224 4.21 10.48 4.75
N SER A 225 5.07 11.23 5.44
CA SER A 225 6.50 11.28 5.21
C SER A 225 7.28 11.25 6.51
N THR A 226 8.60 11.07 6.42
CA THR A 226 9.51 11.19 7.56
C THR A 226 9.52 12.59 8.17
N LYS A 227 9.20 13.62 7.37
CA LYS A 227 9.07 15.01 7.85
C LYS A 227 7.86 15.18 8.76
N ASP A 228 6.77 14.47 8.51
CA ASP A 228 5.57 14.52 9.37
C ASP A 228 5.86 13.88 10.73
N ALA A 229 6.62 12.77 10.75
CA ALA A 229 7.08 12.15 11.98
C ALA A 229 7.97 13.08 12.81
N TYR A 230 8.88 13.80 12.14
CA TYR A 230 9.71 14.82 12.78
C TYR A 230 8.87 15.96 13.35
N ALA A 231 7.92 16.50 12.58
CA ALA A 231 7.04 17.56 13.04
C ALA A 231 6.23 17.10 14.26
N TYR A 232 5.69 15.88 14.23
CA TYR A 232 5.00 15.30 15.38
C TYR A 232 5.88 15.22 16.62
N LEU A 233 7.11 14.71 16.49
CA LEU A 233 8.08 14.65 17.59
C LEU A 233 8.40 16.05 18.13
N HIS A 234 8.61 17.03 17.24
CA HIS A 234 8.86 18.41 17.64
C HIS A 234 7.68 19.00 18.42
N LEU A 235 6.43 18.77 17.99
CA LEU A 235 5.24 19.19 18.73
C LEU A 235 5.13 18.53 20.12
N CYS A 236 5.56 17.29 20.27
CA CYS A 236 5.56 16.59 21.55
C CYS A 236 6.63 17.12 22.51
N LEU A 237 7.84 17.42 22.02
CA LEU A 237 9.00 17.74 22.85
C LEU A 237 9.20 19.23 23.12
N SER A 238 8.61 20.13 22.31
CA SER A 238 8.76 21.59 22.45
C SER A 238 7.80 22.26 23.43
N LYS A 239 6.93 21.49 24.10
CA LYS A 239 5.97 22.02 25.07
C LYS A 239 6.65 22.42 26.38
N LYS A 240 6.05 23.35 27.12
CA LYS A 240 6.51 23.77 28.47
C LYS A 240 6.63 22.59 29.44
N VAL A 241 5.69 21.65 29.34
CA VAL A 241 5.75 20.35 30.02
C VAL A 241 5.97 19.31 28.93
N SER A 242 7.19 18.78 28.85
CA SER A 242 7.60 17.78 27.87
C SER A 242 8.25 16.58 28.57
N PRO A 243 8.23 15.39 27.96
CA PRO A 243 8.94 14.23 28.49
C PRO A 243 10.43 14.50 28.58
N GLU A 244 11.08 14.09 29.67
CA GLU A 244 12.54 14.21 29.85
C GLU A 244 13.33 13.05 29.22
N TRP A 245 12.65 11.94 28.96
CA TRP A 245 13.25 10.69 28.52
C TRP A 245 12.53 10.13 27.29
N ILE A 246 13.31 9.64 26.34
CA ILE A 246 12.82 8.92 25.17
C ILE A 246 13.30 7.48 25.25
N VAL A 247 12.38 6.55 24.96
CA VAL A 247 12.70 5.13 24.80
C VAL A 247 12.86 4.86 23.30
N GLU A 248 14.08 4.57 22.88
CA GLU A 248 14.34 4.10 21.52
C GLU A 248 14.21 2.57 21.49
N GLY A 249 13.35 2.07 20.61
CA GLY A 249 13.15 0.65 20.38
C GLY A 249 13.28 0.29 18.91
N ASP A 250 13.99 -0.81 18.62
CA ASP A 250 14.05 -1.42 17.29
C ASP A 250 13.62 -2.89 17.32
N ILE A 251 12.90 -3.29 16.26
CA ILE A 251 12.38 -4.65 16.10
C ILE A 251 13.35 -5.43 15.20
N LYS A 252 13.99 -6.45 15.77
CA LYS A 252 14.85 -7.37 15.03
C LYS A 252 13.98 -8.26 14.12
N ALA A 253 14.49 -8.55 12.92
CA ALA A 253 13.94 -9.56 12.00
C ALA A 253 12.41 -9.48 11.76
N CYS A 254 11.85 -8.26 11.69
CA CYS A 254 10.40 -8.03 11.64
C CYS A 254 9.67 -8.86 10.55
N PHE A 255 10.24 -9.04 9.36
CA PHE A 255 9.55 -9.80 8.31
C PHE A 255 9.81 -11.31 8.35
N ASP A 256 10.93 -11.74 8.94
CA ASP A 256 11.37 -13.14 8.90
C ASP A 256 10.78 -13.96 10.06
N GLU A 257 10.41 -13.31 11.18
CA GLU A 257 9.95 -13.98 12.41
C GLU A 257 8.43 -13.87 12.67
N ILE A 258 7.64 -13.23 11.79
CA ILE A 258 6.19 -13.14 12.01
C ILE A 258 5.53 -14.51 11.78
N SER A 259 4.75 -14.96 12.76
CA SER A 259 3.96 -16.19 12.67
C SER A 259 2.93 -16.13 11.54
N HIS A 260 3.02 -17.09 10.62
CA HIS A 260 2.05 -17.26 9.53
C HIS A 260 0.63 -17.51 10.05
N ASN A 261 0.47 -18.24 11.15
CA ASN A 261 -0.83 -18.50 11.76
C ASN A 261 -1.47 -17.21 12.28
N TRP A 262 -0.68 -16.37 12.95
CA TRP A 262 -1.16 -15.09 13.43
C TRP A 262 -1.64 -14.19 12.29
N ILE A 263 -0.90 -14.14 11.17
CA ILE A 263 -1.31 -13.40 9.97
C ILE A 263 -2.66 -13.92 9.42
N LEU A 264 -2.82 -15.24 9.33
CA LEU A 264 -4.04 -15.86 8.78
C LEU A 264 -5.29 -15.62 9.63
N ASP A 265 -5.11 -15.39 10.92
CA ASP A 265 -6.21 -15.20 11.85
C ASP A 265 -6.57 -13.72 12.05
N ASN A 266 -5.59 -12.81 11.97
CA ASN A 266 -5.78 -11.40 12.31
C ASN A 266 -5.90 -10.47 11.10
N ILE A 267 -5.44 -10.87 9.90
CA ILE A 267 -5.56 -10.01 8.71
C ILE A 267 -6.92 -10.23 8.02
N PRO A 268 -7.74 -9.17 7.84
CA PRO A 268 -9.07 -9.25 7.22
C PRO A 268 -8.97 -9.35 5.68
N LEU A 269 -8.40 -10.45 5.19
CA LEU A 269 -8.27 -10.79 3.77
C LEU A 269 -8.90 -12.16 3.47
N ASP A 270 -9.07 -12.48 2.19
CA ASP A 270 -9.39 -13.85 1.76
C ASP A 270 -8.28 -14.81 2.21
N LYS A 271 -8.58 -15.67 3.19
CA LYS A 271 -7.64 -16.63 3.77
C LYS A 271 -7.04 -17.56 2.73
N ARG A 272 -7.74 -17.89 1.64
CA ARG A 272 -7.20 -18.74 0.59
C ARG A 272 -6.06 -18.02 -0.14
N ILE A 273 -6.27 -16.76 -0.52
CA ILE A 273 -5.24 -15.97 -1.20
C ILE A 273 -4.06 -15.69 -0.26
N LEU A 274 -4.34 -15.38 1.00
CA LEU A 274 -3.30 -15.13 1.99
C LEU A 274 -2.42 -16.36 2.23
N LYS A 275 -3.02 -17.56 2.27
CA LYS A 275 -2.26 -18.82 2.33
C LYS A 275 -1.34 -19.01 1.13
N GLU A 276 -1.80 -18.70 -0.08
CA GLU A 276 -0.95 -18.76 -1.28
C GLU A 276 0.24 -17.79 -1.17
N PHE A 277 0.01 -16.55 -0.72
CA PHE A 277 1.09 -15.57 -0.54
C PHE A 277 2.12 -16.00 0.52
N LEU A 278 1.68 -16.58 1.64
CA LEU A 278 2.58 -17.00 2.73
C LEU A 278 3.32 -18.30 2.43
N LYS A 279 2.72 -19.20 1.63
CA LYS A 279 3.36 -20.45 1.20
C LYS A 279 4.28 -20.27 0.00
N ALA A 280 4.23 -19.13 -0.68
CA ALA A 280 5.09 -18.85 -1.80
C ALA A 280 6.55 -18.84 -1.33
N GLY A 281 7.26 -19.94 -1.61
CA GLY A 281 8.69 -20.05 -1.35
C GLY A 281 9.51 -19.18 -2.31
N TYR A 282 10.82 -19.33 -2.27
CA TYR A 282 11.71 -18.69 -3.23
C TYR A 282 12.63 -19.72 -3.88
N ILE A 283 13.12 -19.37 -5.07
CA ILE A 283 14.14 -20.12 -5.81
C ILE A 283 15.37 -19.23 -5.95
N GLU A 284 16.53 -19.83 -5.71
CA GLU A 284 17.84 -19.23 -5.94
C GLU A 284 18.39 -19.80 -7.25
N ASN A 285 18.80 -18.90 -8.15
CA ASN A 285 19.47 -19.23 -9.40
C ASN A 285 20.96 -18.93 -9.28
#